data_AF-A0A961BDC7-F1
#
_entry.id   AF-A0A961BDC7-F1
#
_cell.length_a   1.000
_cell.length_b   1.000
_cell.length_c   1.000
_cell.angle_alpha   90.00
_cell.angle_beta   90.00
_cell.angle_gamma   90.00
#
_symmetry.space_group_name_H-M   'P 1'
#
loop_
_entity.id
_entity.type
_entity.pdbx_description
1 polymer ?
#
loop_
_entity_poly.entity_id
_entity_poly.type
_entity_poly.pdbx_seq_one_letter_code
_entity_poly.pdbx_strand_id
1 'polypeptide(L)'
;MEVSRPRSTCVSHALIWIVFAAGWSLTAVAAEFIPQYLADGFDYPVGKPEGDGYRLARGFYPGGHLGEDWNGNGGGDTDFGDEISCTAHGVVVYSDDFQAGWGNVIIIRHAYREKDGRIHFIDSLYGHLSKRSMKVGDRVMRGQKVGEMGAGPRLKSGRYMYYAHLHFEIRKNITIGMNRSKFPGDYSNFYSPRYFIRDHRRLRQEFRKVNIPVNTWMKENTNSLTYEPINIPDPSSPNAHPAPQVPEEVESVLEKEQLRAQAHPVEQKGLWERLKNRLGLGRDSN
;
A
#
# COMPACT_ATOMS: atom_id res chain seq x y z
N MET A 1 -52.20 78.82 11.90
CA MET A 1 -53.33 77.89 11.99
C MET A 1 -52.93 76.60 11.29
N GLU A 2 -52.61 75.63 12.12
CA GLU A 2 -52.89 74.20 12.04
C GLU A 2 -53.16 73.45 10.72
N VAL A 3 -52.69 72.21 10.78
CA VAL A 3 -53.12 70.95 10.17
C VAL A 3 -52.63 70.52 8.78
N SER A 4 -52.04 69.32 8.84
CA SER A 4 -52.22 68.18 7.94
C SER A 4 -51.11 67.88 6.93
N ARG A 5 -50.34 66.82 7.25
CA ARG A 5 -49.80 65.89 6.25
C ARG A 5 -50.98 65.06 5.70
N PRO A 6 -50.92 64.49 4.47
CA PRO A 6 -50.31 63.16 4.34
C PRO A 6 -49.78 62.76 2.93
N ARG A 7 -49.15 61.55 2.90
CA ARG A 7 -48.92 60.60 1.76
C ARG A 7 -47.81 60.96 0.75
N SER A 8 -46.66 60.28 0.82
CA SER A 8 -46.31 58.95 0.30
C SER A 8 -45.75 59.00 -1.14
N THR A 9 -44.43 58.82 -1.27
CA THR A 9 -43.81 58.39 -2.52
C THR A 9 -42.88 57.22 -2.23
N CYS A 10 -43.08 56.20 -3.05
CA CYS A 10 -42.42 54.91 -3.06
C CYS A 10 -40.96 55.07 -3.51
N VAL A 11 -40.00 54.50 -2.78
CA VAL A 11 -38.63 54.32 -3.27
C VAL A 11 -38.27 52.84 -3.16
N SER A 12 -38.36 52.18 -4.30
CA SER A 12 -37.85 50.85 -4.60
C SER A 12 -36.38 50.69 -4.21
N HIS A 13 -36.06 49.73 -3.34
CA HIS A 13 -34.71 49.22 -3.15
C HIS A 13 -34.71 47.73 -3.49
N ALA A 14 -33.95 47.40 -4.53
CA ALA A 14 -33.74 46.05 -5.02
C ALA A 14 -32.97 45.20 -4.00
N LEU A 15 -33.40 43.95 -3.83
CA LEU A 15 -32.69 42.93 -3.06
C LEU A 15 -31.40 42.54 -3.77
N ILE A 16 -30.26 42.66 -3.09
CA ILE A 16 -29.04 41.93 -3.42
C ILE A 16 -28.93 40.80 -2.40
N TRP A 17 -29.35 39.60 -2.79
CA TRP A 17 -28.98 38.38 -2.06
C TRP A 17 -27.55 38.00 -2.48
N ILE A 18 -26.60 38.21 -1.58
CA ILE A 18 -25.27 37.61 -1.68
C ILE A 18 -25.47 36.11 -1.43
N VAL A 19 -25.48 35.33 -2.51
CA VAL A 19 -25.36 33.87 -2.42
C VAL A 19 -23.94 33.57 -1.99
N PHE A 20 -23.75 33.17 -0.74
CA PHE A 20 -22.54 32.50 -0.30
C PHE A 20 -22.43 31.19 -1.10
N ALA A 21 -21.56 31.15 -2.09
CA ALA A 21 -21.12 29.90 -2.69
C ALA A 21 -20.35 29.13 -1.62
N ALA A 22 -21.03 28.20 -0.94
CA ALA A 22 -20.40 27.22 -0.08
C ALA A 22 -19.36 26.46 -0.92
N GLY A 23 -18.09 26.62 -0.58
CA GLY A 23 -17.00 25.89 -1.21
C GLY A 23 -17.24 24.39 -1.04
N TRP A 24 -17.42 23.70 -2.16
CA TRP A 24 -17.50 22.25 -2.18
C TRP A 24 -16.15 21.71 -1.73
N SER A 25 -16.10 21.15 -0.52
CA SER A 25 -14.96 20.38 -0.07
C SER A 25 -14.95 19.07 -0.84
N LEU A 26 -14.10 19.00 -1.88
CA LEU A 26 -13.76 17.76 -2.56
C LEU A 26 -12.99 16.88 -1.58
N THR A 27 -13.67 15.88 -1.01
CA THR A 27 -12.99 14.83 -0.26
C THR A 27 -12.34 13.89 -1.27
N ALA A 28 -11.02 14.01 -1.42
CA ALA A 28 -10.23 13.01 -2.14
C ALA A 28 -10.34 11.67 -1.40
N VAL A 29 -10.98 10.69 -2.02
CA VAL A 29 -10.86 9.30 -1.58
C VAL A 29 -9.45 8.84 -1.93
N ALA A 30 -8.59 8.67 -0.93
CA ALA A 30 -7.28 8.07 -1.13
C ALA A 30 -7.46 6.73 -1.85
N ALA A 31 -6.75 6.51 -2.96
CA ALA A 31 -6.89 5.29 -3.74
C ALA A 31 -6.66 4.06 -2.83
N GLU A 32 -7.62 3.13 -2.80
CA GLU A 32 -7.51 1.90 -2.02
C GLU A 32 -6.58 0.87 -2.69
N PHE A 33 -6.22 1.08 -3.96
CA PHE A 33 -5.38 0.16 -4.74
C PHE A 33 -4.45 0.90 -5.72
N ILE A 34 -3.31 0.28 -6.04
CA ILE A 34 -2.38 0.72 -7.09
C ILE A 34 -2.13 -0.46 -8.07
N PRO A 35 -2.40 -0.30 -9.38
CA PRO A 35 -2.15 -1.37 -10.36
C PRO A 35 -0.66 -1.65 -10.58
N GLN A 36 -0.25 -2.91 -10.47
CA GLN A 36 1.15 -3.37 -10.64
C GLN A 36 1.22 -4.82 -11.13
N TYR A 37 2.32 -5.21 -11.79
CA TYR A 37 2.58 -6.58 -12.21
C TYR A 37 2.69 -7.54 -11.01
N LEU A 38 2.30 -8.80 -11.23
CA LEU A 38 2.57 -9.88 -10.29
C LEU A 38 4.07 -10.13 -10.21
N ALA A 39 4.56 -10.46 -9.02
CA ALA A 39 5.90 -10.99 -8.83
C ALA A 39 6.06 -12.29 -9.62
N ASP A 40 7.12 -12.36 -10.40
CA ASP A 40 7.56 -13.51 -11.19
C ASP A 40 8.65 -14.33 -10.45
N GLY A 41 8.97 -13.93 -9.22
CA GLY A 41 9.96 -14.56 -8.36
C GLY A 41 10.41 -13.60 -7.25
N PHE A 42 11.11 -14.14 -6.27
CA PHE A 42 11.67 -13.38 -5.15
C PHE A 42 13.19 -13.56 -5.06
N ASP A 43 13.91 -12.44 -4.98
CA ASP A 43 15.36 -12.36 -4.87
C ASP A 43 15.81 -11.98 -3.46
N TYR A 44 17.02 -12.39 -3.04
CA TYR A 44 17.59 -11.85 -1.81
C TYR A 44 17.84 -10.34 -1.99
N PRO A 45 17.51 -9.52 -0.97
CA PRO A 45 17.59 -8.07 -1.08
C PRO A 45 19.03 -7.53 -0.98
N VAL A 46 19.97 -8.37 -0.59
CA VAL A 46 21.43 -8.14 -0.58
C VAL A 46 22.08 -9.12 -1.54
N GLY A 47 23.24 -8.78 -2.11
CA GLY A 47 24.02 -9.69 -2.97
C GLY A 47 23.18 -10.33 -4.08
N LYS A 48 22.21 -9.58 -4.64
CA LYS A 48 21.17 -10.13 -5.51
C LYS A 48 21.77 -10.90 -6.70
N PRO A 49 21.11 -11.97 -7.16
CA PRO A 49 19.89 -12.53 -6.59
C PRO A 49 20.14 -13.54 -5.46
N GLU A 50 21.37 -14.04 -5.31
CA GLU A 50 21.71 -15.19 -4.47
C GLU A 50 22.10 -14.87 -3.02
N GLY A 51 22.26 -13.59 -2.67
CA GLY A 51 22.79 -13.21 -1.36
C GLY A 51 24.32 -13.27 -1.30
N ASP A 52 24.98 -13.28 -2.47
CA ASP A 52 26.43 -13.45 -2.58
C ASP A 52 27.17 -12.33 -1.84
N GLY A 53 28.16 -12.72 -1.03
CA GLY A 53 28.93 -11.78 -0.20
C GLY A 53 28.29 -11.45 1.14
N TYR A 54 27.10 -11.98 1.44
CA TYR A 54 26.40 -11.76 2.70
C TYR A 54 26.20 -13.05 3.48
N ARG A 55 26.00 -12.91 4.78
CA ARG A 55 25.58 -13.98 5.69
C ARG A 55 24.36 -13.53 6.48
N LEU A 56 23.58 -14.52 6.89
CA LEU A 56 22.58 -14.32 7.91
C LEU A 56 23.25 -14.25 9.29
N ALA A 57 23.23 -13.09 9.91
CA ALA A 57 23.72 -12.92 11.28
C ALA A 57 22.68 -13.33 12.33
N ARG A 58 21.38 -13.08 12.06
CA ARG A 58 20.30 -13.45 12.96
C ARG A 58 19.06 -13.91 12.20
N GLY A 59 18.55 -15.09 12.54
CA GLY A 59 17.35 -15.66 11.94
C GLY A 59 16.03 -15.17 12.53
N PHE A 60 14.94 -15.47 11.82
CA PHE A 60 13.58 -15.34 12.35
C PHE A 60 13.32 -16.32 13.50
N TYR A 61 12.62 -15.89 14.54
CA TYR A 61 11.97 -16.79 15.48
C TYR A 61 10.71 -16.15 16.11
N PRO A 62 9.63 -16.93 16.31
CA PRO A 62 8.39 -16.43 16.90
C PRO A 62 8.60 -15.81 18.28
N GLY A 63 7.88 -14.72 18.55
CA GLY A 63 7.88 -14.02 19.84
C GLY A 63 9.12 -13.18 20.12
N GLY A 64 10.09 -13.08 19.19
CA GLY A 64 11.28 -12.26 19.41
C GLY A 64 11.80 -11.54 18.17
N HIS A 65 12.31 -12.27 17.18
CA HIS A 65 12.93 -11.66 16.00
C HIS A 65 12.08 -11.90 14.76
N LEU A 66 11.28 -10.90 14.36
CA LEU A 66 10.24 -11.05 13.32
C LEU A 66 10.76 -10.79 11.90
N GLY A 67 12.02 -11.14 11.66
CA GLY A 67 12.71 -10.96 10.40
C GLY A 67 14.07 -11.65 10.42
N GLU A 68 14.94 -11.22 9.53
CA GLU A 68 16.31 -11.69 9.39
C GLU A 68 17.27 -10.52 9.31
N ASP A 69 18.38 -10.62 10.05
CA ASP A 69 19.47 -9.64 9.99
C ASP A 69 20.57 -10.19 9.09
N TRP A 70 20.88 -9.44 8.03
CA TRP A 70 21.87 -9.79 7.02
C TRP A 70 23.07 -8.84 7.07
N ASN A 71 24.26 -9.41 7.04
CA ASN A 71 25.54 -8.70 7.11
C ASN A 71 26.47 -9.10 5.97
N GLY A 72 27.26 -8.15 5.47
CA GLY A 72 28.35 -8.43 4.55
C GLY A 72 29.48 -9.20 5.22
N ASN A 73 30.20 -9.99 4.44
CA ASN A 73 31.27 -10.88 4.94
C ASN A 73 32.58 -10.16 5.30
N GLY A 74 32.71 -8.86 5.02
CA GLY A 74 33.91 -8.06 5.29
C GLY A 74 34.19 -7.74 6.77
N GLY A 75 33.18 -7.87 7.64
CA GLY A 75 33.30 -7.62 9.08
C GLY A 75 33.23 -6.13 9.46
N GLY A 76 32.95 -5.84 10.73
CA GLY A 76 32.69 -4.46 11.17
C GLY A 76 31.51 -3.84 10.43
N ASP A 77 31.68 -2.58 10.00
CA ASP A 77 30.69 -1.82 9.21
C ASP A 77 31.08 -1.73 7.72
N THR A 78 31.85 -2.69 7.19
CA THR A 78 32.28 -2.67 5.77
C THR A 78 31.12 -2.73 4.77
N ASP A 79 29.97 -3.22 5.23
CA ASP A 79 28.71 -3.33 4.50
C ASP A 79 27.82 -2.09 4.65
N PHE A 80 28.24 -1.07 5.41
CA PHE A 80 27.52 0.20 5.48
C PHE A 80 27.52 0.88 4.09
N GLY A 81 26.33 1.23 3.60
CA GLY A 81 26.16 1.86 2.28
C GLY A 81 25.91 0.87 1.14
N ASP A 82 26.01 -0.43 1.40
CA ASP A 82 25.77 -1.47 0.39
C ASP A 82 24.37 -1.37 -0.22
N GLU A 83 24.24 -1.71 -1.51
CA GLU A 83 22.96 -1.65 -2.20
C GLU A 83 21.95 -2.65 -1.64
N ILE A 84 20.78 -2.15 -1.24
CA ILE A 84 19.61 -2.96 -0.93
C ILE A 84 18.65 -2.92 -2.11
N SER A 85 18.28 -4.10 -2.60
CA SER A 85 17.43 -4.28 -3.78
C SER A 85 16.06 -4.86 -3.45
N CYS A 86 15.07 -4.53 -4.28
CA CYS A 86 13.70 -4.96 -4.11
C CYS A 86 13.57 -6.45 -4.40
N THR A 87 13.02 -7.21 -3.46
CA THR A 87 12.93 -8.68 -3.57
C THR A 87 12.04 -9.12 -4.73
N ALA A 88 11.02 -8.35 -5.11
CA ALA A 88 10.08 -8.69 -6.19
C ALA A 88 9.34 -7.45 -6.73
N HIS A 89 8.59 -7.58 -7.83
CA HIS A 89 7.69 -6.52 -8.30
C HIS A 89 6.68 -6.13 -7.21
N GLY A 90 6.41 -4.84 -7.06
CA GLY A 90 5.53 -4.38 -6.00
C GLY A 90 5.23 -2.88 -6.01
N VAL A 91 4.58 -2.43 -4.95
CA VAL A 91 4.22 -1.04 -4.69
C VAL A 91 4.75 -0.66 -3.31
N VAL A 92 5.43 0.48 -3.22
CA VAL A 92 5.92 0.99 -1.93
C VAL A 92 4.73 1.50 -1.13
N VAL A 93 4.49 0.89 0.03
CA VAL A 93 3.39 1.25 0.92
C VAL A 93 3.86 2.06 2.13
N TYR A 94 5.14 1.93 2.52
CA TYR A 94 5.79 2.73 3.56
C TYR A 94 7.16 3.20 3.09
N SER A 95 7.52 4.44 3.40
CA SER A 95 8.89 4.93 3.30
C SER A 95 9.05 6.09 4.28
N ASP A 96 9.63 5.83 5.45
CA ASP A 96 9.95 6.88 6.42
C ASP A 96 11.14 6.55 7.34
N ASP A 97 11.64 7.54 8.08
CA ASP A 97 12.47 7.33 9.26
C ASP A 97 11.57 7.07 10.48
N PHE A 98 11.43 5.79 10.84
CA PHE A 98 10.60 5.39 11.97
C PHE A 98 11.30 5.56 13.32
N GLN A 99 12.59 5.92 13.34
CA GLN A 99 13.38 6.11 14.56
C GLN A 99 13.26 4.89 15.49
N ALA A 100 13.20 5.08 16.82
CA ALA A 100 12.71 4.11 17.81
C ALA A 100 13.11 2.63 17.63
N GLY A 101 14.37 2.35 17.28
CA GLY A 101 14.79 0.97 16.99
C GLY A 101 15.15 0.72 15.52
N TRP A 102 14.52 1.44 14.60
CA TRP A 102 14.44 1.13 13.18
C TRP A 102 15.28 2.04 12.30
N GLY A 103 15.20 3.36 12.51
CA GLY A 103 15.76 4.32 11.56
C GLY A 103 14.95 4.35 10.27
N ASN A 104 15.60 4.53 9.13
CA ASN A 104 14.91 4.48 7.84
C ASN A 104 14.38 3.08 7.53
N VAL A 105 13.11 3.04 7.12
CA VAL A 105 12.40 1.83 6.73
C VAL A 105 11.66 2.05 5.43
N ILE A 106 11.66 1.03 4.58
CA ILE A 106 10.76 0.91 3.43
C ILE A 106 9.93 -0.37 3.58
N ILE A 107 8.64 -0.31 3.26
CA ILE A 107 7.79 -1.50 3.12
C ILE A 107 7.22 -1.53 1.70
N ILE A 108 7.37 -2.66 1.03
CA ILE A 108 6.91 -2.89 -0.34
C ILE A 108 5.90 -4.03 -0.33
N ARG A 109 4.73 -3.77 -0.91
CA ARG A 109 3.68 -4.77 -1.08
C ARG A 109 3.82 -5.46 -2.41
N HIS A 110 3.80 -6.79 -2.37
CA HIS A 110 3.88 -7.65 -3.53
C HIS A 110 2.56 -8.37 -3.72
N ALA A 111 2.20 -8.60 -4.97
CA ALA A 111 1.17 -9.55 -5.35
C ALA A 111 1.84 -10.67 -6.13
N TYR A 112 1.54 -11.92 -5.81
CA TYR A 112 2.10 -13.07 -6.52
C TYR A 112 1.06 -14.17 -6.66
N ARG A 113 1.20 -14.99 -7.71
CA ARG A 113 0.34 -16.17 -7.87
C ARG A 113 0.99 -17.36 -7.19
N GLU A 114 0.30 -17.90 -6.22
CA GLU A 114 0.72 -19.12 -5.52
C GLU A 114 0.42 -20.35 -6.38
N LYS A 115 1.03 -21.50 -6.03
CA LYS A 115 0.84 -22.80 -6.68
C LYS A 115 -0.63 -23.26 -6.72
N ASP A 116 -1.45 -22.79 -5.78
CA ASP A 116 -2.90 -23.06 -5.77
C ASP A 116 -3.69 -22.21 -6.79
N GLY A 117 -2.99 -21.32 -7.52
CA GLY A 117 -3.55 -20.44 -8.53
C GLY A 117 -4.13 -19.14 -7.99
N ARG A 118 -4.18 -18.93 -6.68
CA ARG A 118 -4.69 -17.69 -6.07
C ARG A 118 -3.63 -16.59 -6.08
N ILE A 119 -4.09 -15.35 -6.09
CA ILE A 119 -3.20 -14.19 -5.90
C ILE A 119 -3.12 -13.91 -4.40
N HIS A 120 -1.90 -13.95 -3.89
CA HIS A 120 -1.57 -13.61 -2.52
C HIS A 120 -0.91 -12.24 -2.46
N PHE A 121 -1.15 -11.52 -1.36
CA PHE A 121 -0.47 -10.27 -1.05
C PHE A 121 0.41 -10.45 0.18
N ILE A 122 1.64 -9.94 0.10
CA ILE A 122 2.60 -9.93 1.20
C ILE A 122 3.33 -8.60 1.23
N ASP A 123 3.86 -8.24 2.39
CA ASP A 123 4.72 -7.07 2.54
C ASP A 123 6.16 -7.52 2.82
N SER A 124 7.13 -6.96 2.10
CA SER A 124 8.54 -7.03 2.47
C SER A 124 8.95 -5.74 3.18
N LEU A 125 9.63 -5.86 4.33
CA LEU A 125 10.16 -4.72 5.07
C LEU A 125 11.68 -4.69 4.95
N TYR A 126 12.23 -3.50 4.71
CA TYR A 126 13.66 -3.21 4.65
C TYR A 126 13.97 -2.17 5.72
N GLY A 127 14.61 -2.59 6.81
CA GLY A 127 14.92 -1.75 7.97
C GLY A 127 16.38 -1.34 8.05
N HIS A 128 16.65 -0.41 8.97
CA HIS A 128 18.01 0.10 9.28
C HIS A 128 18.74 0.78 8.13
N LEU A 129 18.02 1.22 7.09
CA LEU A 129 18.64 1.80 5.91
C LEU A 129 19.41 3.09 6.28
N SER A 130 20.57 3.31 5.67
CA SER A 130 21.27 4.60 5.76
C SER A 130 20.60 5.64 4.84
N LYS A 131 20.05 5.18 3.71
CA LYS A 131 19.35 6.00 2.72
C LYS A 131 18.17 5.26 2.11
N ARG A 132 17.04 5.95 1.96
CA ARG A 132 15.86 5.50 1.22
C ARG A 132 15.95 6.00 -0.22
N SER A 133 15.67 5.13 -1.20
CA SER A 133 15.67 5.49 -2.64
C SER A 133 14.27 5.43 -3.27
N MET A 134 13.24 5.21 -2.46
CA MET A 134 11.86 5.07 -2.93
C MET A 134 10.89 5.85 -2.05
N LYS A 135 9.78 6.29 -2.65
CA LYS A 135 8.68 7.00 -2.00
C LYS A 135 7.43 6.12 -2.01
N VAL A 136 6.54 6.38 -1.06
CA VAL A 136 5.22 5.76 -1.04
C VAL A 136 4.50 5.98 -2.37
N GLY A 137 3.86 4.93 -2.88
CA GLY A 137 3.15 4.94 -4.16
C GLY A 137 4.01 4.54 -5.35
N ASP A 138 5.33 4.48 -5.20
CA ASP A 138 6.23 4.06 -6.27
C ASP A 138 5.95 2.61 -6.66
N ARG A 139 5.83 2.38 -7.98
CA ARG A 139 5.79 1.05 -8.58
C ARG A 139 7.22 0.60 -8.83
N VAL A 140 7.57 -0.55 -8.27
CA VAL A 140 8.95 -1.03 -8.26
C VAL A 140 9.06 -2.40 -8.89
N MET A 141 10.21 -2.65 -9.55
CA MET A 141 10.50 -3.93 -10.17
C MET A 141 11.47 -4.76 -9.33
N ARG A 142 11.42 -6.08 -9.47
CA ARG A 142 12.38 -7.01 -8.87
C ARG A 142 13.81 -6.58 -9.21
N GLY A 143 14.68 -6.51 -8.20
CA GLY A 143 16.07 -6.08 -8.34
C GLY A 143 16.27 -4.56 -8.39
N GLN A 144 15.23 -3.73 -8.38
CA GLN A 144 15.38 -2.26 -8.33
C GLN A 144 15.93 -1.82 -6.97
N LYS A 145 16.83 -0.83 -6.95
CA LYS A 145 17.42 -0.30 -5.71
C LYS A 145 16.37 0.32 -4.79
N VAL A 146 16.26 -0.21 -3.58
CA VAL A 146 15.37 0.23 -2.49
C VAL A 146 16.06 1.30 -1.65
N GLY A 147 17.35 1.10 -1.40
CA GLY A 147 18.12 1.98 -0.53
C GLY A 147 19.54 1.48 -0.34
N GLU A 148 20.15 1.93 0.74
CA GLU A 148 21.52 1.59 1.13
C GLU A 148 21.51 1.05 2.56
N MET A 149 22.31 0.01 2.81
CA MET A 149 22.43 -0.61 4.13
C MET A 149 22.92 0.42 5.14
N GLY A 150 22.43 0.32 6.38
CA GLY A 150 22.82 1.22 7.45
C GLY A 150 22.81 0.50 8.79
N ALA A 151 22.75 1.28 9.86
CA ALA A 151 23.03 0.84 11.22
C ALA A 151 21.94 1.30 12.22
N GLY A 152 20.72 1.54 11.71
CA GLY A 152 19.60 2.06 12.47
C GLY A 152 19.68 3.57 12.74
N PRO A 153 18.93 4.10 13.73
CA PRO A 153 18.87 5.52 14.02
C PRO A 153 20.18 6.03 14.65
N ARG A 154 20.47 7.32 14.43
CA ARG A 154 21.58 8.03 15.07
C ARG A 154 21.20 8.37 16.52
N LEU A 155 22.04 7.98 17.48
CA LEU A 155 21.83 8.30 18.89
C LEU A 155 22.34 9.71 19.20
N LYS A 156 21.91 10.28 20.34
CA LYS A 156 22.40 11.59 20.84
C LYS A 156 23.92 11.63 21.03
N SER A 157 24.55 10.46 21.25
CA SER A 157 26.01 10.34 21.35
C SER A 157 26.76 10.52 20.02
N GLY A 158 26.05 10.64 18.90
CA GLY A 158 26.63 10.71 17.56
C GLY A 158 26.97 9.34 16.94
N ARG A 159 26.85 8.25 17.70
CA ARG A 159 26.99 6.87 17.21
C ARG A 159 25.68 6.34 16.64
N TYR A 160 25.78 5.36 15.74
CA TYR A 160 24.63 4.54 15.36
C TYR A 160 24.24 3.60 16.49
N MET A 161 22.99 3.16 16.49
CA MET A 161 22.47 2.26 17.52
C MET A 161 22.96 0.82 17.36
N TYR A 162 23.25 0.41 16.12
CA TYR A 162 23.76 -0.92 15.81
C TYR A 162 25.04 -0.85 14.98
N TYR A 163 25.65 -2.01 14.70
CA TYR A 163 26.53 -2.17 13.56
C TYR A 163 25.71 -2.26 12.28
N ALA A 164 26.33 -2.02 11.13
CA ALA A 164 25.66 -2.09 9.84
C ALA A 164 25.05 -3.48 9.61
N HIS A 165 23.79 -3.52 9.19
CA HIS A 165 23.08 -4.72 8.75
C HIS A 165 21.76 -4.33 8.07
N LEU A 166 21.22 -5.22 7.25
CA LEU A 166 19.82 -5.13 6.81
C LEU A 166 18.94 -5.96 7.74
N HIS A 167 17.93 -5.34 8.35
CA HIS A 167 16.79 -6.07 8.91
C HIS A 167 15.72 -6.27 7.85
N PHE A 168 15.39 -7.51 7.53
CA PHE A 168 14.48 -7.88 6.45
C PHE A 168 13.33 -8.74 6.95
N GLU A 169 12.09 -8.36 6.67
CA GLU A 169 10.91 -9.16 7.03
C GLU A 169 10.08 -9.52 5.80
N ILE A 170 9.33 -10.62 5.89
CA ILE A 170 8.23 -10.93 4.96
C ILE A 170 6.96 -11.19 5.78
N ARG A 171 5.96 -10.36 5.58
CA ARG A 171 4.70 -10.35 6.34
C ARG A 171 3.57 -10.89 5.47
N LYS A 172 2.81 -11.84 6.03
CA LYS A 172 1.58 -12.41 5.45
C LYS A 172 0.42 -11.44 5.52
N ASN A 173 0.35 -10.72 6.64
CA ASN A 173 -0.77 -9.88 6.98
C ASN A 173 -0.49 -8.44 6.57
N ILE A 174 -1.12 -8.03 5.48
CA ILE A 174 -1.02 -6.69 4.90
C ILE A 174 -1.60 -5.57 5.79
N THR A 175 -2.21 -5.90 6.93
CA THR A 175 -2.70 -4.90 7.90
C THR A 175 -1.65 -4.53 8.95
N ILE A 176 -0.49 -5.18 8.94
CA ILE A 176 0.62 -4.92 9.87
C ILE A 176 1.54 -3.83 9.32
N GLY A 177 1.39 -2.61 9.85
CA GLY A 177 2.33 -1.49 9.64
C GLY A 177 3.52 -1.51 10.60
N MET A 178 4.09 -0.35 10.94
CA MET A 178 5.23 -0.29 11.87
C MET A 178 4.85 -0.57 13.34
N ASN A 179 3.58 -0.39 13.72
CA ASN A 179 3.06 -0.82 15.03
C ASN A 179 2.81 -2.34 15.09
N ARG A 180 3.86 -3.13 14.81
CA ARG A 180 3.77 -4.60 14.68
C ARG A 180 3.49 -5.32 16.00
N SER A 181 3.77 -4.70 17.15
CA SER A 181 3.56 -5.30 18.49
C SER A 181 2.09 -5.53 18.84
N LYS A 182 1.16 -4.89 18.12
CA LYS A 182 -0.29 -5.14 18.25
C LYS A 182 -0.75 -6.46 17.62
N PHE A 183 0.14 -7.19 16.93
CA PHE A 183 -0.18 -8.42 16.22
C PHE A 183 0.67 -9.59 16.73
N PRO A 184 0.18 -10.84 16.66
CA PRO A 184 0.98 -12.01 16.97
C PRO A 184 2.26 -12.06 16.15
N GLY A 185 3.41 -11.99 16.83
CA GLY A 185 4.74 -12.06 16.24
C GLY A 185 5.18 -13.48 15.96
N ASP A 186 4.42 -14.24 15.18
CA ASP A 186 4.67 -15.65 14.91
C ASP A 186 4.38 -16.02 13.44
N TYR A 187 4.42 -17.30 13.12
CA TYR A 187 4.21 -17.82 11.77
C TYR A 187 2.78 -17.61 11.22
N SER A 188 1.82 -17.16 12.03
CA SER A 188 0.50 -16.76 11.53
C SER A 188 0.57 -15.45 10.72
N ASN A 189 1.51 -14.56 11.05
CA ASN A 189 1.64 -13.24 10.42
C ASN A 189 2.94 -13.04 9.64
N PHE A 190 3.97 -13.85 9.90
CA PHE A 190 5.30 -13.69 9.31
C PHE A 190 5.77 -14.99 8.64
N TYR A 191 6.54 -14.84 7.57
CA TYR A 191 7.38 -15.93 7.07
C TYR A 191 8.79 -15.79 7.66
N SER A 192 9.53 -16.90 7.70
CA SER A 192 11.00 -16.80 7.66
C SER A 192 11.39 -16.37 6.24
N PRO A 193 12.01 -15.18 6.06
CA PRO A 193 12.30 -14.62 4.76
C PRO A 193 13.09 -15.56 3.84
N ARG A 194 14.19 -16.16 4.30
CA ARG A 194 15.01 -17.04 3.46
C ARG A 194 14.26 -18.25 2.92
N TYR A 195 13.37 -18.86 3.72
CA TYR A 195 12.63 -20.04 3.29
C TYR A 195 11.54 -19.66 2.31
N PHE A 196 10.84 -18.54 2.56
CA PHE A 196 9.89 -18.01 1.60
C PHE A 196 10.57 -17.69 0.26
N ILE A 197 11.68 -16.95 0.26
CA ILE A 197 12.42 -16.60 -0.97
C ILE A 197 12.86 -17.86 -1.72
N ARG A 198 13.49 -18.82 -1.02
CA ARG A 198 13.95 -20.07 -1.63
C ARG A 198 12.82 -20.83 -2.33
N ASP A 199 11.65 -20.87 -1.71
CA ASP A 199 10.51 -21.63 -2.23
C ASP A 199 9.74 -20.86 -3.34
N HIS A 200 10.01 -19.56 -3.50
CA HIS A 200 9.36 -18.65 -4.47
C HIS A 200 10.36 -17.95 -5.41
N ARG A 201 11.54 -18.55 -5.66
CA ARG A 201 12.54 -18.01 -6.59
C ARG A 201 12.02 -17.79 -8.01
N ARG A 202 11.12 -18.67 -8.45
CA ARG A 202 10.57 -18.68 -9.80
C ARG A 202 9.07 -18.91 -9.71
N LEU A 203 8.30 -17.91 -10.13
CA LEU A 203 6.84 -17.96 -10.19
C LEU A 203 6.38 -17.81 -11.64
N ARG A 204 5.10 -18.07 -11.88
CA ARG A 204 4.53 -17.91 -13.21
C ARG A 204 4.60 -16.44 -13.62
N GLN A 205 5.33 -16.15 -14.69
CA GLN A 205 5.39 -14.81 -15.24
C GLN A 205 4.04 -14.45 -15.89
N GLU A 206 3.52 -13.28 -15.54
CA GLU A 206 2.28 -12.75 -16.09
C GLU A 206 2.43 -11.27 -16.39
N PHE A 207 2.07 -10.86 -17.60
CA PHE A 207 2.11 -9.45 -18.02
C PHE A 207 0.85 -8.68 -17.64
N ARG A 208 -0.10 -9.32 -16.94
CA ARG A 208 -1.31 -8.67 -16.47
C ARG A 208 -1.03 -7.95 -15.15
N LYS A 209 -1.39 -6.68 -15.07
CA LYS A 209 -1.39 -5.92 -13.80
C LYS A 209 -2.56 -6.35 -12.92
N VAL A 210 -2.35 -6.30 -11.62
CA VAL A 210 -3.35 -6.54 -10.59
C VAL A 210 -3.45 -5.34 -9.66
N ASN A 211 -4.62 -5.13 -9.08
CA ASN A 211 -4.85 -4.07 -8.11
C ASN A 211 -4.22 -4.47 -6.77
N ILE A 212 -3.08 -3.87 -6.43
CA ILE A 212 -2.43 -4.10 -5.14
C ILE A 212 -3.09 -3.18 -4.10
N PRO A 213 -3.70 -3.72 -3.04
CA PRO A 213 -4.34 -2.90 -2.01
C PRO A 213 -3.30 -2.02 -1.32
N VAL A 214 -3.64 -0.77 -1.02
CA VAL A 214 -2.84 0.16 -0.23
C VAL A 214 -3.70 0.74 0.89
N ASN A 215 -3.14 1.53 1.82
CA ASN A 215 -3.89 2.10 2.95
C ASN A 215 -4.58 1.05 3.86
N THR A 216 -4.01 -0.14 3.99
CA THR A 216 -4.65 -1.28 4.70
C THR A 216 -4.33 -1.34 6.19
N TRP A 217 -3.61 -0.36 6.74
CA TRP A 217 -3.31 -0.32 8.17
C TRP A 217 -4.43 0.37 8.93
N MET A 218 -4.70 -0.07 10.17
CA MET A 218 -5.74 0.53 11.03
C MET A 218 -5.52 2.05 11.15
N LYS A 219 -6.57 2.88 11.17
CA LYS A 219 -6.46 4.35 11.32
C LYS A 219 -5.75 4.77 12.62
N GLU A 220 -5.87 3.97 13.68
CA GLU A 220 -5.17 4.14 14.96
C GLU A 220 -3.67 3.75 14.89
N ASN A 221 -3.27 3.07 13.81
CA ASN A 221 -1.89 2.91 13.42
C ASN A 221 -1.55 4.16 12.60
N THR A 222 -0.83 5.10 13.18
CA THR A 222 -0.51 6.45 12.65
C THR A 222 0.26 6.48 11.32
N ASN A 223 0.37 5.35 10.64
CA ASN A 223 1.03 5.16 9.35
C ASN A 223 0.07 5.31 8.15
N SER A 224 -1.17 5.79 8.36
CA SER A 224 -2.09 6.07 7.25
C SER A 224 -1.50 7.10 6.30
N LEU A 225 -1.50 6.80 5.01
CA LEU A 225 -0.95 7.69 3.99
C LEU A 225 -1.84 8.93 3.87
N THR A 226 -1.30 10.09 4.19
CA THR A 226 -1.82 11.38 3.69
C THR A 226 -1.06 11.67 2.41
N TYR A 227 -1.66 11.34 1.27
CA TYR A 227 -1.08 11.72 -0.02
C TYR A 227 -1.21 13.24 -0.22
N GLU A 228 -0.18 13.87 -0.79
CA GLU A 228 -0.38 15.15 -1.47
C GLU A 228 -1.37 14.92 -2.63
N PRO A 229 -2.40 15.77 -2.81
CA PRO A 229 -3.36 15.61 -3.89
C PRO A 229 -2.63 15.56 -5.24
N ILE A 230 -2.81 14.48 -5.99
CA ILE A 230 -2.40 14.47 -7.40
C ILE A 230 -3.32 15.48 -8.10
N ASN A 231 -2.74 16.53 -8.68
CA ASN A 231 -3.48 17.45 -9.53
C ASN A 231 -3.87 16.70 -10.81
N ILE A 232 -5.08 16.17 -10.84
CA ILE A 232 -5.68 15.60 -12.05
C ILE A 232 -6.14 16.81 -12.88
N PRO A 233 -5.57 17.04 -14.07
CA PRO A 233 -6.05 18.10 -14.95
C PRO A 233 -7.54 17.92 -15.18
N ASP A 234 -8.31 18.99 -14.98
CA ASP A 234 -9.72 19.02 -15.29
C ASP A 234 -9.92 18.58 -16.76
N PRO A 235 -10.64 17.49 -17.04
CA PRO A 235 -10.89 17.04 -18.42
C PRO A 235 -11.70 18.06 -19.24
N SER A 236 -12.29 19.08 -18.59
CA SER A 236 -12.94 20.22 -19.24
C SER A 236 -12.02 21.44 -19.41
N SER A 237 -10.75 21.33 -19.04
CA SER A 237 -9.75 22.37 -19.26
C SER A 237 -9.56 22.64 -20.75
N PRO A 238 -9.53 23.92 -21.20
CA PRO A 238 -9.39 24.28 -22.61
C PRO A 238 -8.06 23.81 -23.26
N ASN A 239 -7.12 23.26 -22.47
CA ASN A 239 -5.86 22.68 -22.93
C ASN A 239 -5.76 21.15 -22.76
N ALA A 240 -6.85 20.46 -22.37
CA ALA A 240 -6.85 19.01 -22.27
C ALA A 240 -6.93 18.39 -23.68
N HIS A 241 -6.04 17.43 -23.98
CA HIS A 241 -6.22 16.56 -25.13
C HIS A 241 -7.57 15.83 -24.99
N PRO A 242 -8.41 15.78 -26.05
CA PRO A 242 -9.70 15.12 -25.96
C PRO A 242 -9.50 13.67 -25.52
N ALA A 243 -10.31 13.22 -24.56
CA ALA A 243 -10.31 11.84 -24.13
C ALA A 243 -10.48 10.93 -25.36
N PRO A 244 -9.71 9.83 -25.47
CA PRO A 244 -9.91 8.88 -26.56
C PRO A 244 -11.36 8.41 -26.52
N GLN A 245 -12.08 8.57 -27.62
CA GLN A 245 -13.48 8.17 -27.69
C GLN A 245 -13.56 6.65 -27.50
N VAL A 246 -14.38 6.24 -26.54
CA VAL A 246 -14.69 4.84 -26.32
C VAL A 246 -15.50 4.37 -27.54
N PRO A 247 -15.10 3.28 -28.23
CA PRO A 247 -15.88 2.75 -29.33
C PRO A 247 -17.31 2.42 -28.85
N GLU A 248 -18.31 2.77 -29.65
CA GLU A 248 -19.75 2.61 -29.34
C GLU A 248 -20.11 1.16 -28.93
N GLU A 249 -19.38 0.20 -29.47
CA GLU A 249 -19.47 -1.22 -29.12
C GLU A 249 -19.19 -1.49 -27.64
N VAL A 250 -18.22 -0.78 -27.04
CA VAL A 250 -17.83 -0.92 -25.63
C VAL A 250 -18.82 -0.22 -24.70
N GLU A 251 -19.39 0.91 -25.10
CA GLU A 251 -20.46 1.58 -24.34
C GLU A 251 -21.71 0.70 -24.24
N SER A 252 -22.10 0.05 -25.33
CA SER A 252 -23.26 -0.85 -25.34
C SER A 252 -23.11 -2.08 -24.41
N VAL A 253 -21.87 -2.53 -24.18
CA VAL A 253 -21.56 -3.64 -23.27
C VAL A 253 -21.60 -3.17 -21.81
N LEU A 254 -21.05 -1.98 -21.53
CA LEU A 254 -21.05 -1.38 -20.20
C LEU A 254 -22.48 -1.08 -19.73
N GLU A 255 -23.33 -0.58 -20.62
CA GLU A 255 -24.74 -0.28 -20.32
C GLU A 255 -25.52 -1.57 -20.05
N LYS A 256 -25.31 -2.64 -20.84
CA LYS A 256 -25.92 -3.96 -20.60
C LYS A 256 -25.49 -4.58 -19.27
N GLU A 257 -24.21 -4.48 -18.91
CA GLU A 257 -23.70 -4.99 -17.64
C GLU A 257 -24.20 -4.18 -16.44
N GLN A 258 -24.32 -2.85 -16.57
CA GLN A 258 -24.91 -2.00 -15.53
C GLN A 258 -26.41 -2.27 -15.34
N LEU A 259 -27.17 -2.43 -16.43
CA LEU A 259 -28.58 -2.80 -16.38
C LEU A 259 -28.78 -4.19 -15.75
N ARG A 260 -27.91 -5.15 -16.07
CA ARG A 260 -27.93 -6.50 -15.49
C ARG A 260 -27.62 -6.48 -13.98
N ALA A 261 -26.65 -5.69 -13.56
CA ALA A 261 -26.29 -5.51 -12.15
C ALA A 261 -27.41 -4.84 -11.34
N GLN A 262 -28.18 -3.93 -11.96
CA GLN A 262 -29.32 -3.27 -11.33
C GLN A 262 -30.58 -4.16 -11.29
N ALA A 263 -30.77 -5.04 -12.29
CA ALA A 263 -31.95 -5.89 -12.41
C ALA A 263 -31.98 -7.11 -11.47
N HIS A 264 -30.83 -7.61 -10.98
CA HIS A 264 -30.76 -8.80 -10.12
C HIS A 264 -30.06 -8.58 -8.76
N PRO A 265 -30.58 -7.75 -7.84
CA PRO A 265 -30.04 -7.63 -6.48
C PRO A 265 -30.31 -8.87 -5.61
N VAL A 266 -31.38 -9.64 -5.93
CA VAL A 266 -31.95 -10.71 -5.09
C VAL A 266 -31.30 -12.08 -5.33
N GLU A 267 -30.72 -12.32 -6.52
CA GLU A 267 -30.10 -13.61 -6.85
C GLU A 267 -28.82 -13.90 -6.06
N GLN A 268 -28.08 -12.87 -5.63
CA GLN A 268 -26.89 -13.07 -4.79
C GLN A 268 -27.27 -13.62 -3.41
N LYS A 269 -28.36 -13.16 -2.80
CA LYS A 269 -28.86 -13.69 -1.50
C LYS A 269 -29.32 -15.14 -1.62
N GLY A 270 -30.02 -15.50 -2.70
CA GLY A 270 -30.47 -16.87 -2.94
C GLY A 270 -29.33 -17.87 -3.19
N LEU A 271 -28.25 -17.41 -3.82
CA LEU A 271 -27.04 -18.22 -4.03
C LEU A 271 -26.34 -18.54 -2.70
N TRP A 272 -26.21 -17.54 -1.83
CA TRP A 272 -25.59 -17.69 -0.51
C TRP A 272 -26.39 -18.60 0.44
N GLU A 273 -27.72 -18.51 0.44
CA GLU A 273 -28.58 -19.40 1.23
C GLU A 273 -28.57 -20.85 0.72
N ARG A 274 -28.54 -21.06 -0.60
CA ARG A 274 -28.36 -22.39 -1.19
C ARG A 274 -26.99 -22.98 -0.87
N LEU A 275 -25.94 -22.16 -0.83
CA LEU A 275 -24.58 -22.60 -0.48
C LEU A 275 -24.48 -23.01 1.01
N LYS A 276 -25.08 -22.23 1.92
CA LYS A 276 -25.13 -22.57 3.36
C LYS A 276 -25.83 -23.90 3.62
N ASN A 277 -26.98 -24.13 2.98
CA ASN A 277 -27.71 -25.39 3.11
C ASN A 277 -26.94 -26.59 2.55
N ARG A 278 -26.15 -26.40 1.49
CA ARG A 278 -25.29 -27.45 0.91
C ARG A 278 -24.06 -27.77 1.77
N LEU A 279 -23.58 -26.81 2.56
CA LEU A 279 -22.42 -26.94 3.44
C LEU A 279 -22.78 -27.31 4.88
N GLY A 280 -24.07 -27.50 5.20
CA GLY A 280 -24.51 -27.96 6.53
C GLY A 280 -24.33 -26.96 7.67
N LEU A 281 -24.02 -25.69 7.37
CA LEU A 281 -23.69 -24.66 8.37
C LEU A 281 -24.92 -24.00 9.01
N GLY A 282 -25.97 -24.77 9.31
CA GLY A 282 -27.27 -24.23 9.73
C GLY A 282 -28.11 -25.14 10.61
N ARG A 283 -27.50 -25.97 11.45
CA ARG A 283 -28.21 -26.62 12.56
C ARG A 283 -27.40 -26.50 13.83
N ASP A 284 -27.67 -25.44 14.57
CA ASP A 284 -27.43 -25.42 16.01
C ASP A 284 -28.59 -26.19 16.66
N SER A 285 -28.25 -27.31 17.31
CA SER A 285 -29.11 -28.02 18.25
C SER A 285 -29.09 -27.33 19.61
N ASN A 286 -30.26 -27.28 20.25
CA ASN A 286 -30.57 -26.92 21.65
C ASN A 286 -29.41 -27.02 22.65
#